data_AF-A0A924TM06-F1
#
_entry.id   AF-A0A924TM06-F1
#
_cell.length_a   1.000
_cell.length_b   1.000
_cell.length_c   1.000
_cell.angle_alpha   90.00
_cell.angle_beta   90.00
_cell.angle_gamma   90.00
#
_symmetry.space_group_name_H-M   'P 1'
#
loop_
_entity.id
_entity.type
_entity.pdbx_description
1 polymer ?
#
loop_
_entity_poly.entity_id
_entity_poly.type
_entity_poly.pdbx_seq_one_letter_code
_entity_poly.pdbx_strand_id
1 'polypeptide(L)'
;MKDLPSEFDGQSIRRVFDEDSETWWFSVIDVVQVLTVSKSAKRYWSDLKRKLAQEAGSGQPYEEIVRLKLTATDGKQRETDCAKAATLLRIVQSIPSPKAEPIKLWLAKVGYERMQEMADPALSLNRARQTWQQHGRSDKWIAQRMTGQETRNKLTDYWADHDIKAGQEFAILTNIIHTEWSGVSVKDHKAVKGLSSHNLRDHMTEAELIFTALAELSTRQIAETTDATGLPENTKAAKAGGGIAKQARKQLESQTGKSVVSGQNYLAPGAAKGVVKPSLGKT
;
A
#
# COMPACT_ATOMS: atom_id res chain seq x y z
N MET A 1 -17.23 -2.02 -12.79
CA MET A 1 -17.41 -2.35 -11.36
C MET A 1 -17.28 -3.85 -11.15
N LYS A 2 -16.25 -4.31 -10.43
CA LYS A 2 -16.08 -5.71 -10.05
C LYS A 2 -16.57 -5.91 -8.61
N ASP A 3 -17.53 -6.80 -8.42
CA ASP A 3 -18.03 -7.22 -7.11
C ASP A 3 -17.10 -8.28 -6.53
N LEU A 4 -16.43 -8.00 -5.41
CA LEU A 4 -15.53 -8.96 -4.76
C LEU A 4 -15.87 -9.04 -3.27
N PRO A 5 -16.34 -10.17 -2.71
CA PRO A 5 -16.57 -10.27 -1.28
C PRO A 5 -15.26 -10.07 -0.49
N SER A 6 -15.37 -9.48 0.70
CA SER A 6 -14.31 -9.49 1.72
C SER A 6 -14.85 -10.08 3.01
N GLU A 7 -14.14 -11.03 3.61
CA GLU A 7 -14.60 -11.68 4.85
C GLU A 7 -14.08 -10.96 6.10
N PHE A 8 -14.98 -10.71 7.05
CA PHE A 8 -14.65 -10.24 8.39
C PHE A 8 -15.41 -11.10 9.40
N ASP A 9 -14.68 -11.73 10.32
CA ASP A 9 -15.25 -12.63 11.33
C ASP A 9 -16.20 -13.72 10.76
N GLY A 10 -15.86 -14.26 9.58
CA GLY A 10 -16.67 -15.28 8.90
C GLY A 10 -17.93 -14.75 8.22
N GLN A 11 -18.13 -13.43 8.19
CA GLN A 11 -19.22 -12.77 7.48
C GLN A 11 -18.68 -12.02 6.25
N SER A 12 -19.40 -12.11 5.14
CA SER A 12 -19.05 -11.41 3.91
C SER A 12 -19.54 -9.95 3.95
N ILE A 13 -18.64 -9.03 3.65
CA ILE A 13 -18.94 -7.62 3.39
C ILE A 13 -18.90 -7.42 1.88
N ARG A 14 -20.03 -7.03 1.29
CA ARG A 14 -20.09 -6.70 -0.14
C ARG A 14 -19.35 -5.39 -0.39
N ARG A 15 -18.57 -5.38 -1.47
CA ARG A 15 -17.83 -4.20 -1.92
C ARG A 15 -17.72 -4.21 -3.43
N VAL A 16 -17.54 -3.02 -3.98
CA VAL A 16 -17.37 -2.78 -5.40
C VAL A 16 -16.18 -1.86 -5.62
N PHE A 17 -15.37 -2.19 -6.63
CA PHE A 17 -14.28 -1.32 -7.08
C PHE A 17 -14.78 -0.43 -8.21
N ASP A 18 -14.61 0.87 -8.01
CA ASP A 18 -14.75 1.88 -9.06
C ASP A 18 -13.39 2.07 -9.74
N GLU A 19 -13.32 1.70 -11.02
CA GLU A 19 -12.09 1.74 -11.80
C GLU A 19 -11.72 3.18 -12.19
N ASP A 20 -12.69 4.09 -12.34
CA ASP A 20 -12.45 5.47 -12.77
C ASP A 20 -11.83 6.30 -11.64
N SER A 21 -12.29 6.08 -10.41
CA SER A 21 -11.77 6.76 -9.21
C SER A 21 -10.78 5.92 -8.40
N GLU A 22 -10.40 4.74 -8.90
CA GLU A 22 -9.57 3.73 -8.22
C GLU A 22 -9.98 3.48 -6.74
N THR A 23 -11.28 3.53 -6.46
CA THR A 23 -11.81 3.55 -5.09
C THR A 23 -12.61 2.28 -4.78
N TRP A 24 -12.37 1.71 -3.59
CA TRP A 24 -13.23 0.67 -3.01
C TRP A 24 -14.40 1.27 -2.23
N TRP A 25 -15.60 0.82 -2.57
CA TRP A 25 -16.85 1.14 -1.88
C TRP A 25 -17.39 -0.11 -1.19
N PHE A 26 -17.80 0.01 0.07
CA PHE A 26 -18.28 -1.13 0.87
C PHE A 26 -19.71 -0.90 1.34
N SER A 27 -20.51 -1.96 1.40
CA SER A 27 -21.87 -1.90 1.92
C SER A 27 -21.88 -1.49 3.40
N VAL A 28 -22.54 -0.38 3.70
CA VAL A 28 -22.70 0.12 5.07
C VAL A 28 -23.54 -0.85 5.90
N ILE A 29 -24.60 -1.41 5.32
CA ILE A 29 -25.50 -2.35 6.00
C ILE A 29 -24.75 -3.61 6.40
N ASP A 30 -23.87 -4.14 5.54
CA ASP A 30 -23.10 -5.35 5.86
C ASP A 30 -22.10 -5.07 7.00
N VAL A 31 -21.44 -3.91 7.00
CA VAL A 31 -20.56 -3.48 8.10
C VAL A 31 -21.34 -3.36 9.41
N VAL A 32 -22.53 -2.74 9.38
CA VAL A 32 -23.42 -2.66 10.55
C VAL A 32 -23.85 -4.05 11.02
N GLN A 33 -24.15 -4.98 10.10
CA GLN A 33 -24.55 -6.34 10.43
C GLN A 33 -23.44 -7.10 11.17
N VAL A 34 -22.20 -6.93 10.72
CA VAL A 34 -21.02 -7.52 11.34
C VAL A 34 -20.77 -6.95 12.72
N LEU A 35 -20.83 -5.61 12.84
CA LEU A 35 -20.43 -4.89 14.06
C LEU A 35 -21.53 -4.74 15.11
N THR A 36 -22.74 -5.20 14.84
CA THR A 36 -23.85 -5.15 15.80
C THR A 36 -24.34 -6.55 16.18
N VAL A 37 -25.10 -6.59 17.28
CA VAL A 37 -25.89 -7.76 17.69
C VAL A 37 -27.36 -7.63 17.27
N SER A 38 -27.69 -6.60 16.46
CA SER A 38 -29.05 -6.33 16.03
C SER A 38 -29.58 -7.46 15.13
N LYS A 39 -30.83 -7.87 15.36
CA LYS A 39 -31.56 -8.78 14.47
C LYS A 39 -31.86 -8.17 13.09
N SER A 40 -31.78 -6.84 12.97
CA SER A 40 -31.99 -6.12 11.70
C SER A 40 -30.96 -5.00 11.54
N ALA A 41 -29.90 -5.27 10.77
CA ALA A 41 -28.90 -4.26 10.43
C ALA A 41 -29.50 -3.09 9.65
N LYS A 42 -30.49 -3.34 8.78
CA LYS A 42 -31.16 -2.27 8.01
C LYS A 42 -31.90 -1.29 8.90
N ARG A 43 -32.67 -1.78 9.89
CA ARG A 43 -33.37 -0.91 10.85
C ARG A 43 -32.36 -0.17 11.71
N TYR A 44 -31.36 -0.88 12.24
CA TYR A 44 -30.29 -0.28 13.04
C TYR A 44 -29.59 0.85 12.27
N TRP A 45 -29.20 0.59 11.02
CA TRP A 45 -28.58 1.61 10.16
C TRP A 45 -29.51 2.79 9.92
N SER A 46 -30.81 2.57 9.68
CA SER A 46 -31.78 3.67 9.49
C SER A 46 -31.87 4.56 10.73
N ASP A 47 -31.90 3.96 11.92
CA ASP A 47 -31.95 4.69 13.19
C ASP A 47 -30.63 5.40 13.48
N LEU A 48 -29.49 4.74 13.25
CA LEU A 48 -28.15 5.35 13.38
C LEU A 48 -27.97 6.50 12.39
N LYS A 49 -28.40 6.34 11.15
CA LYS A 49 -28.35 7.39 10.12
C LYS A 49 -29.17 8.61 10.53
N ARG A 50 -30.38 8.41 11.08
CA ARG A 50 -31.21 9.49 11.63
C ARG A 50 -30.52 10.17 12.81
N LYS A 51 -29.96 9.40 13.74
CA LYS A 51 -29.23 9.91 14.90
C LYS A 51 -28.02 10.76 14.46
N LEU A 52 -27.20 10.25 13.53
CA LEU A 52 -26.04 10.96 12.99
C LEU A 52 -26.42 12.25 12.25
N ALA A 53 -27.57 12.28 11.59
CA ALA A 53 -28.09 13.49 10.97
C ALA A 53 -28.58 14.53 11.99
N GLN A 54 -29.07 14.09 13.16
CA GLN A 54 -29.56 14.96 14.24
C GLN A 54 -28.43 15.47 15.15
N GLU A 55 -27.43 14.62 15.42
CA GLU A 55 -26.31 14.94 16.31
C GLU A 55 -25.23 15.82 15.64
N ALA A 56 -25.40 16.21 14.37
CA ALA A 56 -24.36 16.90 13.62
C ALA A 56 -24.80 18.25 13.04
N GLY A 57 -24.03 19.29 13.39
CA GLY A 57 -23.74 20.43 12.51
C GLY A 57 -22.72 20.11 11.42
N SER A 58 -22.47 18.84 11.10
CA SER A 58 -21.60 18.38 10.01
C SER A 58 -22.23 17.19 9.26
N GLY A 59 -22.74 17.43 8.05
CA GLY A 59 -23.29 16.42 7.15
C GLY A 59 -22.25 15.41 6.60
N GLN A 60 -21.05 15.32 7.18
CA GLN A 60 -19.89 14.64 6.59
C GLN A 60 -20.09 13.14 6.32
N PRO A 61 -20.67 12.31 7.22
CA PRO A 61 -20.96 10.92 6.85
C PRO A 61 -22.07 10.81 5.80
N TYR A 62 -22.95 11.80 5.70
CA TYR A 62 -24.10 11.78 4.81
C TYR A 62 -23.71 12.17 3.36
N GLU A 63 -22.85 13.17 3.20
CA GLU A 63 -22.34 13.62 1.90
C GLU A 63 -21.42 12.57 1.24
N GLU A 64 -20.72 11.76 2.03
CA GLU A 64 -19.79 10.75 1.52
C GLU A 64 -20.42 9.37 1.28
N ILE A 65 -21.68 9.16 1.66
CA ILE A 65 -22.40 7.90 1.41
C ILE A 65 -23.13 7.98 0.07
N VAL A 66 -22.89 7.00 -0.78
CA VAL A 66 -23.53 6.87 -2.10
C VAL A 66 -24.40 5.62 -2.15
N ARG A 67 -25.43 5.61 -3.01
CA ARG A 67 -26.22 4.41 -3.28
C ARG A 67 -25.68 3.72 -4.53
N LEU A 68 -25.17 2.50 -4.35
CA LEU A 68 -24.68 1.67 -5.44
C LEU A 68 -25.48 0.37 -5.49
N LYS A 69 -25.61 -0.20 -6.68
CA LYS A 69 -26.19 -1.53 -6.87
C LYS A 69 -25.12 -2.58 -6.55
N LEU A 70 -25.40 -3.43 -5.57
CA LEU A 70 -24.56 -4.59 -5.23
C LEU A 70 -25.36 -5.88 -5.37
N THR A 71 -24.67 -6.96 -5.74
CA THR A 71 -25.25 -8.31 -5.79
C THR A 71 -25.69 -8.76 -4.39
N ALA A 72 -26.96 -9.09 -4.22
CA ALA A 72 -27.50 -9.67 -2.99
C ALA A 72 -27.32 -11.19 -2.95
N THR A 73 -27.66 -11.82 -1.82
CA THR A 73 -27.52 -13.28 -1.61
C THR A 73 -28.35 -14.13 -2.57
N ASP A 74 -29.42 -13.57 -3.14
CA ASP A 74 -30.27 -14.21 -4.15
C ASP A 74 -29.80 -13.93 -5.59
N GLY A 75 -28.60 -13.35 -5.76
CA GLY A 75 -28.02 -13.01 -7.07
C GLY A 75 -28.60 -11.75 -7.71
N LYS A 76 -29.60 -11.10 -7.11
CA LYS A 76 -30.21 -9.88 -7.67
C LYS A 76 -29.43 -8.63 -7.28
N GLN A 77 -29.30 -7.70 -8.22
CA GLN A 77 -28.72 -6.37 -8.00
C GLN A 77 -29.69 -5.51 -7.19
N ARG A 78 -29.24 -4.99 -6.04
CA ARG A 78 -30.03 -4.08 -5.20
C ARG A 78 -29.24 -2.86 -4.79
N GLU A 79 -29.90 -1.71 -4.79
CA GLU A 79 -29.32 -0.50 -4.25
C GLU A 79 -29.12 -0.62 -2.73
N THR A 80 -27.95 -0.21 -2.27
CA THR A 80 -27.60 -0.11 -0.86
C THR A 80 -26.69 1.08 -0.64
N ASP A 81 -26.74 1.63 0.57
CA ASP A 81 -25.78 2.64 1.02
C ASP A 81 -24.38 2.02 1.06
N CYS A 82 -23.44 2.70 0.41
CA CYS A 82 -22.03 2.33 0.29
C CYS A 82 -21.15 3.50 0.72
N ALA A 83 -20.01 3.19 1.33
CA ALA A 83 -19.06 4.19 1.79
C ALA A 83 -17.61 3.74 1.62
N LYS A 84 -16.67 4.70 1.61
CA LYS A 84 -15.23 4.44 1.62
C LYS A 84 -14.76 4.07 3.03
N ALA A 85 -13.56 3.51 3.13
CA ALA A 85 -13.00 3.07 4.40
C ALA A 85 -12.98 4.15 5.49
N ALA A 86 -12.61 5.40 5.17
CA ALA A 86 -12.57 6.51 6.12
C ALA A 86 -13.96 6.79 6.74
N THR A 87 -14.98 6.91 5.90
CA THR A 87 -16.38 7.10 6.33
C THR A 87 -16.87 5.92 7.18
N LEU A 88 -16.52 4.69 6.82
CA LEU A 88 -16.86 3.50 7.60
C LEU A 88 -16.22 3.53 8.99
N LEU A 89 -14.94 3.90 9.12
CA LEU A 89 -14.28 4.05 10.43
C LEU A 89 -15.03 5.05 11.32
N ARG A 90 -15.57 6.13 10.73
CA ARG A 90 -16.42 7.11 11.42
C ARG A 90 -17.77 6.51 11.86
N ILE A 91 -18.39 5.70 11.02
CA ILE A 91 -19.62 4.97 11.37
C ILE A 91 -19.35 4.00 12.53
N VAL A 92 -18.24 3.25 12.50
CA VAL A 92 -17.87 2.31 13.57
C VAL A 92 -17.82 2.99 14.93
N GLN A 93 -17.25 4.20 15.02
CA GLN A 93 -17.20 4.97 16.27
C GLN A 93 -18.59 5.20 16.89
N SER A 94 -19.61 5.31 16.05
CA SER A 94 -20.99 5.63 16.45
C SER A 94 -21.82 4.38 16.82
N ILE A 95 -21.25 3.18 16.70
CA ILE A 95 -21.92 1.91 17.02
C ILE A 95 -21.60 1.50 18.46
N PRO A 96 -22.52 1.60 19.43
CA PRO A 96 -22.34 1.06 20.78
C PRO A 96 -22.52 -0.46 20.80
N SER A 97 -21.49 -1.21 20.43
CA SER A 97 -21.52 -2.67 20.37
C SER A 97 -20.18 -3.26 20.83
N PRO A 98 -20.18 -4.35 21.62
CA PRO A 98 -18.95 -5.07 21.96
C PRO A 98 -18.14 -5.52 20.74
N LYS A 99 -18.80 -5.78 19.60
CA LYS A 99 -18.12 -6.16 18.35
C LYS A 99 -17.38 -5.01 17.67
N ALA A 100 -17.80 -3.76 17.92
CA ALA A 100 -17.15 -2.58 17.39
C ALA A 100 -15.96 -2.15 18.26
N GLU A 101 -15.97 -2.51 19.55
CA GLU A 101 -15.00 -2.05 20.54
C GLU A 101 -13.53 -2.36 20.18
N PRO A 102 -13.16 -3.55 19.68
CA PRO A 102 -11.78 -3.81 19.27
C PRO A 102 -11.27 -2.84 18.20
N ILE A 103 -12.12 -2.43 17.25
CA ILE A 103 -11.76 -1.47 16.21
C ILE A 103 -11.64 -0.06 16.81
N LYS A 104 -12.48 0.30 17.78
CA LYS A 104 -12.40 1.60 18.45
C LYS A 104 -11.13 1.73 19.29
N LEU A 105 -10.80 0.70 20.07
CA LEU A 105 -9.56 0.63 20.84
C LEU A 105 -8.34 0.69 19.92
N TRP A 106 -8.39 -0.01 18.79
CA TRP A 106 -7.35 0.08 17.77
C TRP A 106 -7.21 1.50 17.21
N LEU A 107 -8.32 2.18 16.87
CA LEU A 107 -8.30 3.57 16.41
C LEU A 107 -7.77 4.54 17.48
N ALA A 108 -8.14 4.34 18.75
CA ALA A 108 -7.60 5.13 19.87
C ALA A 108 -6.09 4.92 20.03
N LYS A 109 -5.62 3.66 19.96
CA LYS A 109 -4.20 3.33 19.99
C LYS A 109 -3.44 3.99 18.84
N VAL A 110 -3.93 3.86 17.60
CA VAL A 110 -3.29 4.49 16.44
C VAL A 110 -3.28 6.02 16.55
N GLY A 111 -4.38 6.62 17.04
CA GLY A 111 -4.45 8.05 17.29
C GLY A 111 -3.41 8.51 18.32
N TYR A 112 -3.26 7.77 19.41
CA TYR A 112 -2.25 8.04 20.43
C TYR A 112 -0.83 7.86 19.89
N GLU A 113 -0.55 6.78 19.16
CA GLU A 113 0.74 6.56 18.49
C GLU A 113 1.10 7.71 17.54
N ARG A 114 0.13 8.25 16.78
CA ARG A 114 0.35 9.41 15.91
C ARG A 114 0.68 10.67 16.73
N MET A 115 0.02 10.91 17.85
CA MET A 115 0.37 12.02 18.75
C MET A 115 1.78 11.87 19.32
N GLN A 116 2.18 10.66 19.70
CA GLN A 116 3.54 10.38 20.16
C GLN A 116 4.56 10.60 19.04
N GLU A 117 4.27 10.17 17.82
CA GLU A 117 5.14 10.39 16.65
C GLU A 117 5.29 11.88 16.27
N MET A 118 4.30 12.73 16.59
CA MET A 118 4.44 14.18 16.42
C MET A 118 5.43 14.80 17.42
N ALA A 119 5.48 14.25 18.64
CA ALA A 119 6.42 14.69 19.67
C ALA A 119 7.82 14.08 19.48
N ASP A 120 7.89 12.83 19.02
CA ASP A 120 9.12 12.09 18.72
C ASP A 120 9.00 11.39 17.35
N PRO A 121 9.43 12.06 16.26
CA PRO A 121 9.38 11.50 14.91
C PRO A 121 10.15 10.17 14.75
N ALA A 122 11.15 9.89 15.60
CA ALA A 122 11.92 8.64 15.52
C ALA A 122 11.05 7.40 15.80
N LEU A 123 9.94 7.55 16.55
CA LEU A 123 8.98 6.48 16.78
C LEU A 123 8.36 5.95 15.48
N SER A 124 8.19 6.81 14.47
CA SER A 124 7.67 6.40 13.16
C SER A 124 8.62 5.43 12.43
N LEU A 125 9.93 5.65 12.56
CA LEU A 125 10.97 4.78 12.01
C LEU A 125 11.02 3.44 12.76
N ASN A 126 10.90 3.47 14.09
CA ASN A 126 10.84 2.27 14.92
C ASN A 126 9.61 1.41 14.59
N ARG A 127 8.45 2.03 14.39
CA ARG A 127 7.23 1.34 13.98
C ARG A 127 7.37 0.72 12.58
N ALA A 128 7.99 1.42 11.63
CA ALA A 128 8.26 0.86 10.31
C ALA A 128 9.15 -0.39 10.39
N ARG A 129 10.23 -0.33 11.18
CA ARG A 129 11.11 -1.48 11.47
C ARG A 129 10.33 -2.65 12.08
N GLN A 130 9.54 -2.39 13.11
CA GLN A 130 8.74 -3.42 13.78
C GLN A 130 7.72 -4.07 12.81
N THR A 131 7.11 -3.28 11.94
CA THR A 131 6.16 -3.78 10.92
C THR A 131 6.84 -4.77 9.98
N TRP A 132 8.04 -4.45 9.48
CA TRP A 132 8.78 -5.39 8.63
C TRP A 132 9.29 -6.62 9.39
N GLN A 133 9.68 -6.48 10.66
CA GLN A 133 10.04 -7.64 11.51
C GLN A 133 8.85 -8.59 11.68
N GLN A 134 7.64 -8.05 11.90
CA GLN A 134 6.40 -8.85 11.96
C GLN A 134 6.08 -9.55 10.64
N HIS A 135 6.50 -8.99 9.51
CA HIS A 135 6.45 -9.65 8.20
C HIS A 135 7.58 -10.67 7.96
N GLY A 136 8.38 -10.99 8.97
CA GLY A 136 9.45 -12.00 8.89
C GLY A 136 10.71 -11.50 8.19
N ARG A 137 10.92 -10.17 8.09
CA ARG A 137 12.12 -9.61 7.47
C ARG A 137 13.31 -9.61 8.45
N SER A 138 14.49 -9.92 7.92
CA SER A 138 15.73 -9.87 8.70
C SER A 138 16.18 -8.43 8.95
N ASP A 139 16.89 -8.18 10.05
CA ASP A 139 17.39 -6.84 10.38
C ASP A 139 18.30 -6.26 9.28
N LYS A 140 19.08 -7.12 8.62
CA LYS A 140 19.94 -6.73 7.48
C LYS A 140 19.11 -6.26 6.29
N TRP A 141 18.03 -6.98 5.95
CA TRP A 141 17.11 -6.57 4.89
C TRP A 141 16.42 -5.25 5.25
N ILE A 142 16.00 -5.09 6.50
CA ILE A 142 15.31 -3.87 6.97
C ILE A 142 16.24 -2.67 6.89
N ALA A 143 17.47 -2.80 7.38
CA ALA A 143 18.48 -1.75 7.28
C ALA A 143 18.68 -1.34 5.81
N GLN A 144 18.82 -2.31 4.90
CA GLN A 144 18.97 -2.04 3.47
C GLN A 144 17.73 -1.37 2.85
N ARG A 145 16.53 -1.77 3.26
CA ARG A 145 15.27 -1.18 2.78
C ARG A 145 15.12 0.27 3.24
N MET A 146 15.52 0.58 4.46
CA MET A 146 15.48 1.94 5.03
C MET A 146 16.51 2.85 4.34
N THR A 147 17.77 2.42 4.22
CA THR A 147 18.81 3.21 3.53
C THR A 147 18.48 3.37 2.05
N GLY A 148 17.93 2.34 1.40
CA GLY A 148 17.46 2.43 0.01
C GLY A 148 16.32 3.43 -0.18
N GLN A 149 15.50 3.70 0.85
CA GLN A 149 14.49 4.76 0.80
C GLN A 149 15.14 6.13 0.70
N GLU A 150 16.17 6.37 1.51
CA GLU A 150 16.94 7.61 1.53
C GLU A 150 17.67 7.84 0.20
N THR A 151 18.29 6.80 -0.37
CA THR A 151 18.93 6.89 -1.71
C THR A 151 17.94 7.29 -2.78
N ARG A 152 16.73 6.71 -2.77
CA ARG A 152 15.67 7.05 -3.71
C ARG A 152 15.17 8.49 -3.50
N ASN A 153 14.95 8.90 -2.25
CA ASN A 153 14.46 10.24 -1.94
C ASN A 153 15.43 11.29 -2.49
N LYS A 154 16.74 11.15 -2.23
CA LYS A 154 17.76 12.06 -2.79
C LYS A 154 17.74 12.14 -4.32
N LEU A 155 17.50 11.03 -5.00
CA LEU A 155 17.37 11.02 -6.46
C LEU A 155 16.10 11.75 -6.93
N THR A 156 14.97 11.53 -6.25
CA THR A 156 13.71 12.21 -6.59
C THR A 156 13.71 13.69 -6.21
N ASP A 157 14.42 14.08 -5.16
CA ASP A 157 14.63 15.47 -4.77
C ASP A 157 15.43 16.19 -5.86
N TYR A 158 16.53 15.59 -6.32
CA TYR A 158 17.28 16.10 -7.46
C TYR A 158 16.38 16.31 -8.69
N TRP A 159 15.56 15.31 -9.05
CA TRP A 159 14.63 15.45 -10.17
C TRP A 159 13.60 16.56 -9.99
N ALA A 160 13.05 16.71 -8.78
CA ALA A 160 12.07 17.75 -8.48
C ALA A 160 12.64 19.16 -8.70
N ASP A 161 13.95 19.34 -8.44
CA ASP A 161 14.65 20.61 -8.61
C ASP A 161 15.15 20.85 -10.05
N HIS A 162 15.07 19.87 -10.95
CA HIS A 162 15.65 19.90 -12.31
C HIS A 162 14.62 19.61 -13.42
N ASP A 163 13.46 20.26 -13.36
CA ASP A 163 12.41 20.24 -14.37
C ASP A 163 11.83 18.84 -14.71
N ILE A 164 11.82 17.94 -13.73
CA ILE A 164 11.11 16.65 -13.85
C ILE A 164 9.78 16.71 -13.12
N LYS A 165 8.71 16.37 -13.82
CA LYS A 165 7.36 16.33 -13.25
C LYS A 165 7.19 15.10 -12.36
N ALA A 166 6.88 15.35 -11.09
CA ALA A 166 6.50 14.29 -10.15
C ALA A 166 5.34 13.44 -10.70
N GLY A 167 5.34 12.15 -10.37
CA GLY A 167 4.36 11.19 -10.88
C GLY A 167 4.85 10.47 -12.13
N GLN A 168 4.35 10.86 -13.31
CA GLN A 168 4.58 10.09 -14.55
C GLN A 168 6.06 10.05 -14.95
N GLU A 169 6.77 11.16 -14.93
CA GLU A 169 8.17 11.20 -15.36
C GLU A 169 9.10 10.49 -14.35
N PHE A 170 8.80 10.59 -13.05
CA PHE A 170 9.48 9.79 -12.02
C PHE A 170 9.31 8.29 -12.26
N ALA A 171 8.10 7.86 -12.64
CA ALA A 171 7.82 6.46 -12.95
C ALA A 171 8.58 5.99 -14.20
N ILE A 172 8.67 6.83 -15.24
CA ILE A 172 9.45 6.56 -16.45
C ILE A 172 10.93 6.37 -16.09
N LEU A 173 11.55 7.34 -15.43
CA LEU A 173 12.97 7.30 -15.07
C LEU A 173 13.28 6.13 -14.12
N THR A 174 12.45 5.92 -13.11
CA THR A 174 12.59 4.78 -12.19
C THR A 174 12.54 3.45 -12.95
N ASN A 175 11.62 3.31 -13.91
CA ASN A 175 11.52 2.08 -14.69
C ASN A 175 12.71 1.90 -15.65
N ILE A 176 13.27 2.98 -16.20
CA ILE A 176 14.50 2.94 -17.01
C ILE A 176 15.66 2.45 -16.16
N ILE A 177 15.93 3.07 -15.01
CA ILE A 177 17.01 2.68 -14.08
C ILE A 177 16.86 1.20 -13.73
N HIS A 178 15.65 0.79 -13.34
CA HIS A 178 15.34 -0.58 -12.97
C HIS A 178 15.62 -1.56 -14.11
N THR A 179 15.10 -1.27 -15.30
CA THR A 179 15.28 -2.10 -16.50
C THR A 179 16.74 -2.22 -16.88
N GLU A 180 17.52 -1.15 -16.75
CA GLU A 180 18.92 -1.14 -17.14
C GLU A 180 19.77 -2.04 -16.25
N TRP A 181 19.61 -1.96 -14.92
CA TRP A 181 20.37 -2.81 -14.00
C TRP A 181 19.84 -4.25 -13.95
N SER A 182 18.52 -4.45 -13.99
CA SER A 182 17.90 -5.77 -13.78
C SER A 182 17.64 -6.53 -15.08
N GLY A 183 17.61 -5.85 -16.23
CA GLY A 183 17.26 -6.45 -17.52
C GLY A 183 15.77 -6.76 -17.70
N VAL A 184 14.91 -6.34 -16.77
CA VAL A 184 13.46 -6.54 -16.81
C VAL A 184 12.76 -5.29 -16.30
N SER A 185 11.56 -4.96 -16.80
CA SER A 185 10.82 -3.81 -16.29
C SER A 185 10.37 -4.02 -14.84
N VAL A 186 9.96 -2.96 -14.15
CA VAL A 186 9.35 -3.07 -12.80
C VAL A 186 8.12 -3.98 -12.84
N LYS A 187 7.32 -3.88 -13.91
CA LYS A 187 6.12 -4.70 -14.11
C LYS A 187 6.49 -6.18 -14.29
N ASP A 188 7.48 -6.48 -15.12
CA ASP A 188 7.89 -7.86 -15.38
C ASP A 188 8.58 -8.46 -14.16
N HIS A 189 9.34 -7.68 -13.40
CA HIS A 189 9.95 -8.14 -12.16
C HIS A 189 8.89 -8.47 -11.09
N LYS A 190 7.80 -7.68 -11.00
CA LYS A 190 6.64 -8.04 -10.17
C LYS A 190 6.03 -9.37 -10.62
N ALA A 191 5.89 -9.59 -11.94
CA ALA A 191 5.37 -10.85 -12.47
C ALA A 191 6.29 -12.05 -12.17
N VAL A 192 7.61 -11.89 -12.29
CA VAL A 192 8.61 -12.91 -11.91
C VAL A 192 8.48 -13.31 -10.44
N LYS A 193 8.14 -12.36 -9.57
CA LYS A 193 7.88 -12.60 -8.15
C LYS A 193 6.43 -13.00 -7.82
N GLY A 194 5.55 -13.15 -8.81
CA GLY A 194 4.14 -13.50 -8.59
C GLY A 194 3.32 -12.41 -7.87
N LEU A 195 3.68 -11.14 -8.03
CA LEU A 195 3.04 -10.01 -7.35
C LEU A 195 1.99 -9.35 -8.25
N SER A 196 0.80 -9.09 -7.70
CA SER A 196 -0.26 -8.32 -8.36
C SER A 196 -0.24 -6.84 -7.94
N SER A 197 -0.59 -6.55 -6.69
CA SER A 197 -0.75 -5.18 -6.17
C SER A 197 0.38 -4.72 -5.23
N HIS A 198 1.28 -5.61 -4.85
CA HIS A 198 2.30 -5.31 -3.85
C HIS A 198 3.43 -4.41 -4.37
N ASN A 199 4.11 -3.71 -3.46
CA ASN A 199 5.32 -2.95 -3.74
C ASN A 199 6.45 -3.91 -4.11
N LEU A 200 7.18 -3.68 -5.21
CA LEU A 200 8.24 -4.61 -5.62
C LEU A 200 9.41 -4.69 -4.62
N ARG A 201 9.87 -3.54 -4.10
CA ARG A 201 11.06 -3.46 -3.22
C ARG A 201 10.82 -4.15 -1.90
N ASP A 202 9.59 -4.13 -1.40
CA ASP A 202 9.24 -4.85 -0.18
C ASP A 202 9.27 -6.36 -0.37
N HIS A 203 9.41 -6.87 -1.60
CA HIS A 203 9.55 -8.29 -1.95
C HIS A 203 10.90 -8.62 -2.61
N MET A 204 11.79 -7.64 -2.74
CA MET A 204 13.14 -7.86 -3.27
C MET A 204 14.02 -8.60 -2.26
N THR A 205 14.99 -9.35 -2.75
CA THR A 205 16.09 -9.91 -1.96
C THR A 205 17.05 -8.81 -1.53
N GLU A 206 17.93 -9.12 -0.59
CA GLU A 206 18.96 -8.17 -0.16
C GLU A 206 19.85 -7.71 -1.34
N ALA A 207 20.26 -8.64 -2.21
CA ALA A 207 21.05 -8.33 -3.39
C ALA A 207 20.29 -7.39 -4.35
N GLU A 208 19.02 -7.68 -4.64
CA GLU A 208 18.19 -6.82 -5.49
C GLU A 208 18.05 -5.40 -4.92
N LEU A 209 17.92 -5.25 -3.60
CA LEU A 209 17.89 -3.93 -2.95
C LEU A 209 19.23 -3.20 -3.04
N ILE A 210 20.35 -3.90 -2.90
CA ILE A 210 21.70 -3.32 -3.06
C ILE A 210 21.92 -2.82 -4.49
N PHE A 211 21.60 -3.64 -5.50
CA PHE A 211 21.76 -3.24 -6.90
C PHE A 211 20.80 -2.12 -7.30
N THR A 212 19.58 -2.10 -6.74
CA THR A 212 18.66 -0.97 -6.91
C THR A 212 19.27 0.32 -6.35
N ALA A 213 19.78 0.28 -5.11
CA ALA A 213 20.39 1.44 -4.49
C ALA A 213 21.66 1.91 -5.23
N LEU A 214 22.48 0.98 -5.72
CA LEU A 214 23.66 1.31 -6.54
C LEU A 214 23.26 2.01 -7.84
N ALA A 215 22.21 1.51 -8.52
CA ALA A 215 21.71 2.11 -9.76
C ALA A 215 21.20 3.54 -9.51
N GLU A 216 20.39 3.72 -8.47
CA GLU A 216 19.82 5.03 -8.10
C GLU A 216 20.89 6.03 -7.67
N LEU A 217 21.83 5.60 -6.82
CA LEU A 217 22.96 6.43 -6.40
C LEU A 217 23.81 6.87 -7.60
N SER A 218 24.13 5.93 -8.49
CA SER A 218 24.93 6.19 -9.68
C SER A 218 24.22 7.15 -10.63
N THR A 219 22.91 6.94 -10.86
CA THR A 219 22.11 7.85 -11.68
C THR A 219 22.12 9.26 -11.11
N ARG A 220 21.91 9.42 -9.80
CA ARG A 220 21.93 10.74 -9.15
C ARG A 220 23.29 11.41 -9.31
N GLN A 221 24.38 10.71 -8.99
CA GLN A 221 25.73 11.28 -9.10
C GLN A 221 26.08 11.70 -10.53
N ILE A 222 25.67 10.91 -11.52
CA ILE A 222 25.85 11.27 -12.93
C ILE A 222 25.02 12.48 -13.28
N ALA A 223 23.75 12.52 -12.87
CA ALA A 223 22.87 13.65 -13.11
C ALA A 223 23.44 14.95 -12.51
N GLU A 224 23.86 14.91 -11.23
CA GLU A 224 24.54 16.01 -10.53
C GLU A 224 25.82 16.46 -11.25
N THR A 225 26.61 15.52 -11.79
CA THR A 225 27.86 15.83 -12.50
C THR A 225 27.60 16.51 -13.84
N THR A 226 26.53 16.11 -14.54
CA THR A 226 26.18 16.65 -15.86
C THR A 226 25.20 17.81 -15.80
N ASP A 227 24.76 18.21 -14.61
CA ASP A 227 23.68 19.16 -14.38
C ASP A 227 22.41 18.82 -15.20
N ALA A 228 22.04 17.53 -15.18
CA ALA A 228 21.01 17.00 -16.07
C ALA A 228 19.65 17.63 -15.79
N THR A 229 19.13 18.38 -16.76
CA THR A 229 17.85 19.10 -16.63
C THR A 229 16.81 18.56 -17.60
N GLY A 230 15.59 18.37 -17.09
CA GLY A 230 14.48 17.82 -17.86
C GLY A 230 14.64 16.34 -18.23
N LEU A 231 13.56 15.78 -18.77
CA LEU A 231 13.45 14.34 -19.01
C LEU A 231 14.50 13.75 -19.97
N PRO A 232 14.89 14.42 -21.09
CA PRO A 232 15.85 13.85 -22.02
C PRO A 232 17.24 13.61 -21.42
N GLU A 233 17.73 14.54 -20.61
CA GLU A 233 19.07 14.45 -19.99
C GLU A 233 19.05 13.48 -18.82
N ASN A 234 18.02 13.55 -17.97
CA ASN A 234 17.83 12.60 -16.88
C ASN A 234 17.63 11.16 -17.38
N THR A 235 17.08 10.98 -18.59
CA THR A 235 17.03 9.66 -19.23
C THR A 235 18.42 9.12 -19.56
N LYS A 236 19.36 9.99 -19.99
CA LYS A 236 20.75 9.59 -20.23
C LYS A 236 21.44 9.20 -18.92
N ALA A 237 21.28 10.01 -17.87
CA ALA A 237 21.80 9.71 -16.54
C ALA A 237 21.21 8.41 -15.96
N ALA A 238 19.90 8.18 -16.14
CA ALA A 238 19.21 6.96 -15.75
C ALA A 238 19.80 5.72 -16.43
N LYS A 239 20.03 5.79 -17.75
CA LYS A 239 20.65 4.70 -18.51
C LYS A 239 22.08 4.43 -18.07
N ALA A 240 22.88 5.48 -17.87
CA ALA A 240 24.26 5.35 -17.46
C ALA A 240 24.37 4.75 -16.05
N GLY A 241 23.61 5.28 -15.07
CA GLY A 241 23.63 4.79 -13.69
C GLY A 241 23.09 3.36 -13.55
N GLY A 242 21.99 3.04 -14.24
CA GLY A 242 21.50 1.66 -14.34
C GLY A 242 22.51 0.72 -15.01
N GLY A 243 23.23 1.21 -16.03
CA GLY A 243 24.30 0.50 -16.71
C GLY A 243 25.50 0.16 -15.81
N ILE A 244 25.89 1.05 -14.89
CA ILE A 244 26.94 0.77 -13.89
C ILE A 244 26.51 -0.39 -12.99
N ALA A 245 25.30 -0.31 -12.43
CA ALA A 245 24.76 -1.38 -11.60
C ALA A 245 24.62 -2.71 -12.36
N LYS A 246 24.25 -2.66 -13.66
CA LYS A 246 24.21 -3.83 -14.56
C LYS A 246 25.57 -4.50 -14.68
N GLN A 247 26.64 -3.73 -14.86
CA GLN A 247 28.00 -4.25 -14.98
C GLN A 247 28.43 -4.95 -13.69
N ALA A 248 28.25 -4.28 -12.56
CA ALA A 248 28.52 -4.85 -11.24
C ALA A 248 27.71 -6.13 -11.00
N ARG A 249 26.42 -6.15 -11.40
CA ARG A 249 25.54 -7.31 -11.29
C ARG A 249 26.07 -8.47 -12.11
N LYS A 250 26.35 -8.26 -13.39
CA LYS A 250 26.89 -9.29 -14.29
C LYS A 250 28.22 -9.85 -13.79
N GLN A 251 29.07 -9.01 -13.23
CA GLN A 251 30.34 -9.44 -12.64
C GLN A 251 30.12 -10.30 -11.39
N LEU A 252 29.19 -9.94 -10.52
CA LEU A 252 28.84 -10.78 -9.37
C LEU A 252 28.22 -12.12 -9.81
N GLU A 253 27.30 -12.09 -10.78
CA GLU A 253 26.64 -13.27 -11.33
C GLU A 253 27.65 -14.23 -11.98
N SER A 254 28.66 -13.72 -12.70
CA SER A 254 29.70 -14.54 -13.32
C SER A 254 30.64 -15.20 -12.31
N GLN A 255 30.93 -14.53 -11.19
CA GLN A 255 31.80 -15.07 -10.14
C GLN A 255 31.07 -16.06 -9.22
N THR A 256 29.78 -15.85 -8.99
CA THR A 256 28.99 -16.66 -8.05
C THR A 256 28.17 -17.76 -8.72
N GLY A 257 27.93 -17.67 -10.03
CA GLY A 257 27.04 -18.56 -10.78
C GLY A 257 25.56 -18.41 -10.41
N LYS A 258 25.18 -17.39 -9.62
CA LYS A 258 23.81 -17.16 -9.13
C LYS A 258 23.24 -15.88 -9.71
N SER A 259 22.02 -15.95 -10.25
CA SER A 259 21.27 -14.77 -10.70
C SER A 259 20.90 -13.88 -9.52
N VAL A 260 21.10 -12.57 -9.66
CA VAL A 260 20.67 -11.58 -8.67
C VAL A 260 19.16 -11.38 -8.74
N VAL A 261 18.61 -11.28 -9.96
CA VAL A 261 17.16 -11.17 -10.18
C VAL A 261 16.54 -12.54 -9.91
N SER A 262 15.54 -12.57 -9.04
CA SER A 262 14.98 -13.81 -8.50
C SER A 262 13.46 -13.77 -8.39
N GLY A 263 12.81 -14.94 -8.52
CA GLY A 263 11.38 -15.11 -8.22
C GLY A 263 11.07 -15.18 -6.73
N GLN A 264 12.09 -15.13 -5.86
CA GLN A 264 11.89 -15.21 -4.42
C GLN A 264 11.14 -13.98 -3.90
N ASN A 265 10.17 -14.22 -3.02
CA ASN A 265 9.44 -13.20 -2.30
C ASN A 265 9.16 -13.72 -0.86
N TYR A 266 8.71 -12.86 0.04
CA TYR A 266 8.44 -13.23 1.44
C TYR A 266 7.02 -13.76 1.70
N LEU A 267 6.17 -13.75 0.69
CA LEU A 267 4.84 -14.34 0.82
C LEU A 267 5.03 -15.86 0.89
N ALA A 268 4.43 -16.50 1.89
CA ALA A 268 4.46 -17.96 2.00
C ALA A 268 3.98 -18.61 0.68
N PRO A 269 4.51 -19.79 0.29
CA PRO A 269 4.02 -20.52 -0.88
C PRO A 269 2.52 -20.82 -0.72
N GLY A 270 1.66 -20.00 -1.33
CA GLY A 270 0.20 -20.07 -1.18
C GLY A 270 -0.52 -18.73 -0.92
N ALA A 271 0.16 -17.68 -0.48
CA ALA A 271 -0.47 -16.39 -0.14
C ALA A 271 -0.88 -15.53 -1.37
N ALA A 272 -0.70 -16.04 -2.59
CA ALA A 272 -1.31 -15.47 -3.80
C ALA A 272 -2.82 -15.76 -3.92
N LYS A 273 -3.43 -16.49 -2.96
CA LYS A 273 -4.88 -16.66 -2.85
C LYS A 273 -5.36 -16.31 -1.44
N GLY A 274 -6.12 -15.23 -1.32
CA GLY A 274 -6.97 -14.94 -0.16
C GLY A 274 -6.22 -14.34 1.03
N VAL A 275 -6.39 -13.03 1.23
CA VAL A 275 -6.03 -12.34 2.47
C VAL A 275 -6.85 -12.95 3.62
N VAL A 276 -6.18 -13.64 4.56
CA VAL A 276 -6.78 -14.14 5.80
C VAL A 276 -6.28 -13.31 6.99
N LYS A 277 -7.27 -12.67 7.62
CA LYS A 277 -7.44 -12.18 9.01
C LYS A 277 -6.25 -11.57 9.77
N PRO A 278 -6.40 -10.36 10.34
CA PRO A 278 -5.63 -9.93 11.50
C PRO A 278 -6.01 -10.79 12.71
N SER A 279 -5.06 -11.51 13.28
CA SER A 279 -5.21 -12.16 14.58
C SER A 279 -5.23 -11.08 15.68
N LEU A 280 -6.39 -10.81 16.27
CA LEU A 280 -6.46 -10.13 17.55
C LEU A 280 -6.18 -11.18 18.63
N GLY A 281 -5.02 -11.06 19.28
CA GLY A 281 -4.59 -11.93 20.35
C GLY A 281 -5.61 -11.94 21.48
N LYS A 282 -5.90 -13.15 21.99
CA LYS A 282 -6.66 -13.36 23.21
C LYS A 282 -5.74 -13.14 24.41
N THR A 283 -6.19 -12.32 25.35
CA THR A 283 -5.92 -12.45 26.78
C THR A 283 -7.27 -12.42 27.47
#